data_AF-A0A2X2J8K5-F1
#
_entry.id   AF-A0A2X2J8K5-F1
#
_cell.length_a   1.000
_cell.length_b   1.000
_cell.length_c   1.000
_cell.angle_alpha   90.00
_cell.angle_beta   90.00
_cell.angle_gamma   90.00
#
_symmetry.space_group_name_H-M   'P 1'
#
loop_
_entity.id
_entity.type
_entity.pdbx_description
1 polymer ?
#
loop_
_entity_poly.entity_id
_entity_poly.type
_entity_poly.pdbx_seq_one_letter_code
_entity_poly.pdbx_strand_id
1 'polypeptide(L)' 'MDKVRPYLKWRWLTINNIDYEFTDYTMIPNVPIRYKVAGSLTLERKLNTQIPDEDQAIEW' A
#
# COMPACT_ATOMS: atom_id res chain seq x y z
N MET A 1 6.80 -16.76 5.73
CA MET A 1 6.66 -16.70 7.20
C MET A 1 7.87 -15.97 7.74
N ASP A 2 7.71 -15.23 8.84
CA ASP A 2 8.81 -14.49 9.47
C ASP A 2 9.87 -15.45 10.04
N LYS A 3 11.15 -15.06 9.97
CA LYS A 3 12.28 -15.89 10.39
C LYS A 3 12.40 -15.97 11.92
N VAL A 4 12.00 -14.91 12.64
CA VAL A 4 12.09 -14.81 14.11
C VAL A 4 10.77 -15.25 14.76
N ARG A 5 9.63 -14.97 14.12
CA ARG A 5 8.28 -15.31 14.59
C ARG A 5 7.59 -16.22 13.57
N PRO A 6 7.79 -17.56 13.59
CA PRO A 6 7.30 -18.45 12.55
C PRO A 6 5.78 -18.43 12.30
N TYR A 7 4.99 -18.02 13.29
CA TYR A 7 3.53 -17.84 13.20
C TYR A 7 3.11 -16.51 12.55
N LEU A 8 4.06 -15.62 12.26
CA LEU A 8 3.80 -14.34 11.62
C LEU A 8 3.89 -14.49 10.10
N LYS A 9 2.76 -14.30 9.43
CA LYS A 9 2.65 -14.32 7.99
C LYS A 9 2.73 -12.89 7.45
N TRP A 10 3.69 -12.66 6.56
CA TRP A 10 3.79 -11.43 5.80
C TRP A 10 2.98 -11.60 4.51
N ARG A 11 2.04 -10.69 4.26
CA ARG A 11 1.24 -10.62 3.05
C ARG A 11 1.59 -9.34 2.32
N TRP A 12 1.90 -9.48 1.04
CA TRP A 12 2.27 -8.37 0.18
C TRP A 12 1.23 -8.21 -0.93
N LEU A 13 0.82 -6.98 -1.20
CA LEU A 13 0.00 -6.64 -2.36
C LEU A 13 0.73 -5.56 -3.15
N THR A 14 1.11 -5.88 -4.39
CA THR A 14 1.77 -4.92 -5.28
C THR A 14 0.84 -4.54 -6.42
N ILE A 15 0.58 -3.24 -6.56
CA ILE A 15 -0.08 -2.64 -7.71
C ILE A 15 1.02 -2.15 -8.65
N ASN A 16 1.15 -2.79 -9.81
CA ASN A 16 2.15 -2.45 -10.81
C ASN A 16 1.54 -1.58 -11.91
N ASN A 17 2.42 -0.95 -12.70
CA ASN A 17 2.03 -0.22 -13.92
C ASN A 17 1.00 0.88 -13.66
N ILE A 18 1.11 1.56 -12.52
CA ILE A 18 0.41 2.81 -12.31
C ILE A 18 1.01 3.79 -13.32
N ASP A 19 0.20 4.29 -14.24
CA ASP A 19 0.55 5.35 -15.18
C ASP A 19 -0.71 6.16 -15.46
N TYR A 20 -0.78 7.36 -14.88
CA TYR A 20 -1.88 8.29 -15.12
C TYR A 20 -1.38 9.72 -15.03
N GLU A 21 -2.19 10.63 -15.54
CA GLU A 21 -1.95 12.07 -15.45
C GLU A 21 -3.11 12.75 -14.75
N PHE A 22 -2.80 13.77 -13.96
CA PHE A 22 -3.81 14.64 -13.36
C PHE A 22 -3.29 16.08 -13.35
N THR A 23 -4.21 17.03 -13.25
CA THR A 23 -3.87 18.45 -13.11
C THR A 23 -4.36 18.94 -11.75
N ASP A 24 -3.43 19.48 -10.96
CA ASP A 24 -3.73 20.17 -9.72
C ASP A 24 -4.08 21.63 -10.03
N TYR A 25 -5.27 22.06 -9.63
CA TYR A 25 -5.76 23.43 -9.77
C TYR A 25 -5.92 24.15 -8.42
N THR A 26 -5.48 23.52 -7.31
CA THR A 26 -5.71 24.00 -5.93
C THR A 26 -4.43 24.40 -5.21
N MET A 27 -3.27 23.84 -5.58
CA MET A 27 -2.00 24.15 -4.91
C MET A 27 -1.55 25.61 -5.09
N ILE A 28 -1.73 26.19 -6.28
CA ILE A 28 -1.39 27.59 -6.57
C ILE A 28 -2.60 28.26 -7.22
N PRO A 29 -3.13 29.36 -6.65
CA PRO A 29 -4.25 30.09 -7.23
C PRO A 29 -3.99 30.47 -8.69
N ASN A 30 -4.93 30.13 -9.57
CA ASN A 30 -4.89 30.42 -11.00
C ASN A 30 -3.73 29.78 -11.79
N VAL A 31 -3.01 28.81 -11.23
CA VAL A 31 -1.92 28.11 -11.92
C VAL A 31 -2.22 26.61 -11.97
N PRO A 32 -2.58 26.06 -13.15
CA PRO A 32 -2.75 24.62 -13.32
C PRO A 32 -1.39 23.91 -13.41
N ILE A 33 -1.15 22.93 -12.54
CA ILE A 33 0.07 22.10 -12.56
C ILE A 33 -0.28 20.70 -13.02
N ARG A 34 0.27 20.28 -14.18
CA ARG A 34 0.07 18.92 -14.71
C ARG A 34 1.12 17.98 -14.14
N TYR A 35 0.67 16.90 -13.53
CA TYR A 35 1.50 15.83 -12.99
C TYR A 35 1.30 14.55 -13.80
N LYS A 36 2.40 13.81 -14.01
CA LYS A 36 2.37 12.42 -14.43
C LYS A 36 2.80 11.55 -13.25
N VAL A 37 1.95 10.59 -12.89
CA VAL A 37 2.20 9.63 -11.82
C VAL A 37 2.45 8.28 -12.45
N ALA A 38 3.68 7.79 -12.31
CA ALA A 38 4.10 6.51 -12.87
C ALA A 38 4.87 5.67 -11.84
N GLY A 39 4.60 4.37 -11.76
CA GLY A 39 5.35 3.45 -10.90
C GLY A 39 4.54 2.27 -10.39
N SER A 40 4.88 1.83 -9.18
CA SER A 40 4.20 0.76 -8.46
C SER A 40 4.01 1.12 -6.99
N LEU A 41 2.99 0.53 -6.37
CA LEU A 41 2.73 0.64 -4.93
C LEU A 41 2.76 -0.75 -4.31
N THR A 42 3.40 -0.90 -3.16
CA THR A 42 3.42 -2.17 -2.42
C THR A 42 2.90 -1.95 -1.01
N LEU A 43 1.90 -2.72 -0.63
CA LEU A 43 1.37 -2.81 0.73
C LEU A 43 1.93 -4.06 1.42
N GLU A 44 2.41 -3.88 2.65
CA GLU A 44 2.74 -4.97 3.56
C GLU A 44 1.65 -5.09 4.63
N ARG A 45 1.26 -6.33 4.96
CA ARG A 45 0.42 -6.64 6.11
C ARG A 45 1.01 -7.83 6.86
N LYS A 46 1.11 -7.70 8.18
CA LYS A 46 1.50 -8.77 9.09
C LYS A 46 0.27 -9.42 9.71
N LEU A 47 0.21 -10.75 9.67
CA LEU A 47 -0.91 -11.55 10.14
C LEU A 47 -0.40 -12.60 11.14
N ASN A 48 -0.92 -12.61 12.35
CA ASN A 48 -0.66 -13.63 13.35
C ASN A 48 -1.54 -14.86 13.09
N THR A 49 -0.94 -15.95 12.60
CA THR A 49 -1.69 -17.17 12.25
C THR A 49 -2.17 -17.98 13.45
N GLN A 50 -1.89 -17.56 14.69
CA GLN A 50 -2.43 -18.19 15.90
C GLN A 50 -3.85 -17.67 16.23
N ILE A 51 -4.24 -16.53 15.66
CA ILE A 51 -5.57 -15.95 15.80
C ILE A 51 -6.39 -16.41 14.57
N PRO A 52 -7.48 -17.18 14.75
CA PRO A 52 -8.24 -17.71 13.62
C PRO A 52 -9.15 -16.67 12.96
N ASP A 53 -9.53 -15.63 13.70
CA ASP A 53 -10.30 -14.51 13.17
C ASP A 53 -9.40 -13.60 12.31
N GLU A 54 -9.74 -13.44 11.04
CA GLU A 54 -8.87 -12.78 10.06
C GLU A 54 -8.65 -11.28 10.36
N ASP A 55 -9.67 -10.62 10.92
CA ASP A 55 -9.62 -9.19 11.24
C ASP A 55 -8.78 -8.94 12.50
N GLN A 56 -8.93 -9.79 13.53
CA GLN A 56 -8.12 -9.73 14.76
C GLN A 56 -6.69 -10.21 14.56
N ALA A 57 -6.43 -11.05 13.56
CA ALA A 57 -5.09 -11.55 13.26
C ALA A 57 -4.14 -10.48 12.74
N ILE A 58 -4.65 -9.30 12.34
CA ILE A 58 -3.85 -8.21 11.82
C ILE A 58 -3.01 -7.55 12.94
N GLU A 59 -1.70 -7.49 12.72
CA GLU A 59 -0.82 -6.59 13.47
C GLU A 59 -0.72 -5.26 12.69
N TRP A 60 -1.41 -4.23 13.21
CA TRP A 60 -1.51 -2.89 12.62
C TRP A 60 -0.26 -2.04 12.82
#